data_AF-A0A920LF15-F1
#
_entry.id   AF-A0A920LF15-F1
#
_cell.length_a   1.000
_cell.length_b   1.000
_cell.length_c   1.000
_cell.angle_alpha   90.00
_cell.angle_beta   90.00
_cell.angle_gamma   90.00
#
_symmetry.space_group_name_H-M   'P 1'
#
loop_
_entity.id
_entity.type
_entity.pdbx_description
1 polymer ?
#
loop_
_entity_poly.entity_id
_entity_poly.type
_entity_poly.pdbx_seq_one_letter_code
_entity_poly.pdbx_strand_id
1 'polypeptide(L)'
;MEDYKIDIMIESGPNARSVQINLNQFTLIGATTRSGLLTAPMRARFGINNRLEYYDNDTLSKIIRRSAKILNIKIDNSASVEIASRSRGTLEYVIHYLEELEILLKLKEMEILI
;
A
#
# COMPACT_ATOMS: atom_id res chain seq x y z
N MET A 1 19.47 13.79 -8.18
CA MET A 1 18.45 13.85 -7.10
C MET A 1 19.05 14.34 -5.79
N GLU A 2 20.22 13.84 -5.38
CA GLU A 2 20.95 14.39 -4.23
C GLU A 2 21.37 15.85 -4.43
N ASP A 3 21.71 16.23 -5.67
CA ASP A 3 22.13 17.60 -5.98
C ASP A 3 20.95 18.57 -6.17
N TYR A 4 19.71 18.13 -5.97
CA TYR A 4 18.47 18.89 -6.20
C TYR A 4 18.45 19.62 -7.54
N LYS A 5 18.99 18.97 -8.58
CA LYS A 5 19.06 19.47 -9.95
C LYS A 5 18.52 18.43 -10.90
N ILE A 6 17.78 18.90 -11.91
CA ILE A 6 17.35 18.10 -13.05
C ILE A 6 17.74 18.85 -14.31
N ASP A 7 18.39 18.13 -15.22
CA ASP A 7 18.68 18.63 -16.55
C ASP A 7 17.54 18.21 -17.49
N ILE A 8 16.89 19.18 -18.12
CA ILE A 8 15.80 18.98 -19.07
C ILE A 8 16.27 19.38 -20.46
N MET A 9 16.04 18.52 -21.45
CA MET A 9 16.27 18.86 -22.85
C MET A 9 15.11 19.72 -23.34
N ILE A 10 15.43 20.92 -23.81
CA ILE A 10 14.49 21.85 -24.45
C ILE A 10 14.80 21.85 -25.94
N GLU A 11 13.75 21.83 -26.77
CA GLU A 11 13.81 21.69 -28.23
C GLU A 11 14.30 20.31 -28.73
N SER A 12 14.03 20.02 -29.99
CA SER A 12 14.43 18.78 -30.67
C SER A 12 15.30 19.09 -31.88
N GLY A 13 16.23 18.19 -32.21
CA GLY A 13 17.12 18.34 -33.37
C GLY A 13 18.39 19.15 -33.05
N PRO A 14 19.07 19.74 -34.06
CA PRO A 14 20.37 20.39 -33.87
C PRO A 14 20.38 21.61 -32.93
N ASN A 15 19.20 22.17 -32.63
CA ASN A 15 19.05 23.26 -31.66
C ASN A 15 18.73 22.79 -30.23
N ALA A 16 18.66 21.46 -30.00
CA ALA A 16 18.37 20.93 -28.68
C ALA A 16 19.41 21.39 -27.66
N ARG A 17 18.95 22.00 -26.57
CA ARG A 17 19.81 22.49 -25.48
C ARG A 17 19.36 21.93 -24.15
N SER A 18 20.33 21.67 -23.28
CA SER A 18 20.06 21.25 -21.91
C SER A 18 19.90 22.47 -21.01
N VAL A 19 18.82 22.51 -20.23
CA VAL A 19 18.60 23.52 -19.19
C VAL A 19 18.54 22.83 -17.85
N GLN A 20 19.33 23.33 -16.91
CA GLN A 20 19.34 22.85 -15.54
C GLN A 20 18.29 23.58 -14.70
N ILE A 21 17.44 22.82 -14.03
CA ILE A 21 16.41 23.34 -13.11
C ILE A 21 16.78 22.92 -11.69
N ASN A 22 16.74 23.88 -10.78
CA ASN A 22 16.87 23.62 -9.35
C ASN A 22 15.54 23.12 -8.79
N LEU A 23 15.60 22.08 -7.98
CA LEU A 23 14.48 21.53 -7.23
C LEU A 23 14.48 22.07 -5.82
N ASN A 24 13.28 22.22 -5.27
CA ASN A 24 13.12 22.38 -3.83
C ASN A 24 13.53 21.10 -3.10
N GLN A 25 13.84 21.22 -1.81
CA GLN A 25 14.08 20.04 -0.98
C GLN A 25 12.81 19.21 -0.85
N PHE A 26 12.93 17.89 -1.05
CA PHE A 26 11.84 16.93 -0.93
C PHE A 26 12.37 15.59 -0.40
N THR A 27 11.45 14.75 0.09
CA THR A 27 11.75 13.36 0.44
C THR A 27 11.16 12.45 -0.63
N LEU A 28 12.02 11.69 -1.31
CA LEU A 28 11.57 10.69 -2.28
C LEU A 28 11.23 9.40 -1.56
N ILE A 29 10.01 8.90 -1.76
CA ILE A 29 9.57 7.57 -1.30
C ILE A 29 9.36 6.70 -2.53
N GLY A 30 10.14 5.63 -2.64
CA GLY A 30 10.00 4.62 -3.68
C GLY A 30 9.38 3.34 -3.12
N ALA A 31 8.45 2.74 -3.85
CA ALA A 31 7.88 1.42 -3.54
C ALA A 31 8.09 0.49 -4.73
N THR A 32 8.52 -0.75 -4.47
CA THR A 32 8.65 -1.78 -5.50
C THR A 32 8.37 -3.15 -4.88
N THR A 33 7.70 -4.02 -5.63
CA THR A 33 7.52 -5.43 -5.26
C THR A 33 8.79 -6.25 -5.49
N ARG A 34 9.75 -5.72 -6.27
CA ARG A 34 10.99 -6.40 -6.64
C ARG A 34 12.17 -5.44 -6.58
N SER A 35 12.72 -5.26 -5.37
CA SER A 35 13.89 -4.38 -5.15
C SER A 35 15.14 -4.81 -5.91
N GLY A 36 15.26 -6.11 -6.24
CA GLY A 36 16.35 -6.64 -7.06
C GLY A 36 16.38 -6.11 -8.50
N LEU A 37 15.26 -5.56 -9.01
CA LEU A 37 15.19 -4.98 -10.36
C LEU A 37 15.69 -3.53 -10.42
N LEU A 38 15.89 -2.88 -9.27
CA LEU A 38 16.51 -1.56 -9.24
C LEU A 38 17.99 -1.68 -9.61
N THR A 39 18.44 -0.86 -10.56
CA THR A 39 19.86 -0.74 -10.88
C THR A 39 20.65 -0.33 -9.63
N ALA A 40 21.88 -0.81 -9.48
CA ALA A 40 22.71 -0.49 -8.33
C ALA A 40 22.84 1.04 -8.10
N PRO A 41 23.02 1.89 -9.15
CA PRO A 41 23.08 3.34 -8.96
C PRO A 41 21.78 3.96 -8.45
N MET A 42 20.61 3.48 -8.86
CA MET A 42 19.34 4.00 -8.33
C MET A 42 19.11 3.56 -6.90
N ARG A 43 19.41 2.29 -6.58
CA ARG A 43 19.23 1.71 -5.25
C ARG A 43 20.10 2.41 -4.20
N ALA A 44 21.34 2.76 -4.55
CA ALA A 44 22.27 3.46 -3.67
C ALA A 44 21.79 4.86 -3.24
N ARG A 45 20.82 5.45 -3.96
CA ARG A 45 20.25 6.78 -3.66
C ARG A 45 19.17 6.76 -2.57
N PHE A 46 18.71 5.58 -2.14
CA PHE A 46 17.76 5.43 -1.05
C PHE A 46 18.50 5.13 0.26
N GLY A 47 18.62 6.13 1.13
CA GLY A 47 19.31 6.01 2.42
C GLY A 47 18.56 5.17 3.46
N ILE A 48 17.25 5.01 3.29
CA ILE A 48 16.41 4.16 4.14
C ILE A 48 15.80 3.08 3.26
N ASN A 49 16.09 1.82 3.59
CA ASN A 49 15.56 0.66 2.88
C ASN A 49 14.77 -0.20 3.86
N ASN A 50 13.45 -0.27 3.64
CA ASN A 50 12.57 -1.14 4.42
C ASN A 50 11.97 -2.20 3.51
N ARG A 51 12.03 -3.45 3.96
CA ARG A 51 11.34 -4.57 3.31
C ARG A 51 10.10 -4.91 4.13
N LEU A 52 8.94 -4.82 3.50
CA LEU A 52 7.70 -5.29 4.10
C LEU A 52 7.64 -6.80 3.96
N GLU A 53 7.34 -7.47 5.05
CA GLU A 53 7.08 -8.91 5.10
C GLU A 53 5.58 -9.15 5.21
N TYR A 54 5.16 -10.37 4.88
CA TYR A 54 3.79 -10.79 5.12
C TYR A 54 3.50 -10.77 6.61
N TYR A 55 2.27 -10.36 6.95
CA TYR A 55 1.80 -10.38 8.33
C TYR A 55 1.54 -11.82 8.78
N ASP A 56 1.85 -12.12 10.04
CA ASP A 56 1.43 -13.36 10.65
C ASP A 56 -0.08 -13.35 10.98
N ASN A 57 -0.64 -14.53 11.21
CA ASN A 57 -2.07 -14.70 11.45
C ASN A 57 -2.56 -14.01 12.75
N ASP A 58 -1.73 -13.92 13.79
CA ASP A 58 -2.11 -13.24 15.04
C ASP A 58 -2.19 -11.72 14.82
N THR A 59 -1.22 -11.16 14.11
CA THR A 59 -1.23 -9.75 13.71
C THR A 59 -2.41 -9.44 12.81
N LEU A 60 -2.70 -10.27 11.80
CA LEU A 60 -3.88 -10.08 10.95
C LEU A 60 -5.19 -10.18 11.73
N SER A 61 -5.33 -11.14 12.65
CA SER A 61 -6.51 -11.27 13.50
C SER A 61 -6.73 -10.01 14.35
N LYS A 62 -5.66 -9.43 14.91
CA LYS A 62 -5.73 -8.13 15.62
C LYS A 62 -6.20 -6.99 14.72
N ILE A 63 -5.67 -6.94 13.49
CA ILE A 63 -6.05 -5.91 12.51
C ILE A 63 -7.52 -6.06 12.11
N ILE A 64 -7.98 -7.28 11.82
CA ILE A 64 -9.38 -7.58 11.48
C ILE A 64 -10.32 -7.11 12.59
N ARG A 65 -10.05 -7.47 13.86
CA ARG A 65 -10.89 -7.04 14.99
C ARG A 65 -10.92 -5.52 15.15
N ARG A 66 -9.78 -4.86 14.96
CA ARG A 66 -9.69 -3.39 15.00
C ARG A 66 -10.49 -2.76 13.86
N SER A 67 -10.33 -3.25 12.63
CA SER A 67 -11.02 -2.74 11.45
C SER A 67 -12.53 -2.96 11.53
N ALA A 68 -12.97 -4.14 11.96
CA ALA A 68 -14.38 -4.43 12.21
C ALA A 68 -14.99 -3.46 13.23
N LYS A 69 -14.25 -3.13 14.31
CA LYS A 69 -14.69 -2.12 15.29
C LYS A 69 -14.84 -0.73 14.66
N ILE A 70 -13.95 -0.32 13.76
CA ILE A 70 -14.02 0.96 13.04
C ILE A 70 -15.25 0.99 12.12
N LEU A 71 -15.55 -0.13 11.47
CA LEU A 71 -16.69 -0.30 10.56
C LEU A 71 -18.01 -0.65 11.28
N ASN A 72 -18.00 -0.71 12.62
CA ASN A 72 -19.14 -1.12 13.44
C ASN A 72 -19.72 -2.51 13.08
N ILE A 73 -18.86 -3.42 12.60
CA ILE A 73 -19.20 -4.81 12.28
C ILE A 73 -18.93 -5.66 13.51
N LYS A 74 -19.94 -6.42 13.95
CA LYS A 74 -19.73 -7.44 15.00
C LYS A 74 -19.00 -8.63 14.40
N ILE A 75 -17.85 -8.98 14.96
CA ILE A 75 -17.06 -10.14 14.55
C ILE A 75 -16.59 -10.92 15.77
N ASP A 76 -16.76 -12.24 15.72
CA ASP A 76 -16.27 -13.13 16.76
C ASP A 76 -14.77 -13.37 16.63
N ASN A 77 -14.14 -13.75 17.75
CA ASN A 77 -12.72 -14.01 17.78
C ASN A 77 -12.32 -15.14 16.81
N SER A 78 -13.08 -16.23 16.78
CA SER A 78 -12.88 -17.36 15.86
C SER A 78 -12.98 -16.93 14.39
N ALA A 79 -13.97 -16.10 14.05
CA ALA A 79 -14.14 -15.55 12.70
C ALA A 79 -12.94 -14.69 12.29
N SER A 80 -12.39 -13.87 13.20
CA SER A 80 -11.20 -13.06 12.89
C SER A 80 -9.96 -13.91 12.59
N VAL A 81 -9.79 -15.04 13.29
CA VAL A 81 -8.67 -15.97 13.06
C VAL A 81 -8.85 -16.71 11.73
N GLU A 82 -10.08 -17.14 11.42
CA GLU A 82 -10.39 -17.80 10.15
C GLU A 82 -10.12 -16.88 8.96
N ILE A 83 -10.58 -15.63 9.01
CA ILE A 83 -10.30 -14.63 7.95
C ILE A 83 -8.80 -14.41 7.83
N ALA A 84 -8.08 -14.20 8.94
CA ALA A 84 -6.63 -14.02 8.95
C ALA A 84 -5.90 -15.18 8.23
N SER A 85 -6.29 -16.42 8.51
CA SER A 85 -5.69 -17.61 7.91
C SER A 85 -5.88 -17.68 6.38
N ARG A 86 -6.96 -17.07 5.86
CA ARG A 86 -7.29 -17.03 4.42
C ARG A 86 -6.73 -15.80 3.71
N SER A 87 -6.35 -14.77 4.44
CA SER A 87 -5.82 -13.51 3.88
C SER A 87 -4.38 -13.61 3.37
N ARG A 88 -3.75 -14.79 3.37
CA ARG A 88 -2.40 -15.03 2.80
C ARG A 88 -1.33 -14.06 3.29
N GLY A 89 -1.44 -13.58 4.53
CA GLY A 89 -0.50 -12.61 5.11
C GLY A 89 -0.64 -11.18 4.60
N THR A 90 -1.71 -10.85 3.86
CA THR A 90 -1.87 -9.57 3.17
C THR A 90 -3.07 -8.78 3.70
N LEU A 91 -2.90 -7.47 3.89
CA LEU A 91 -3.97 -6.57 4.33
C LEU A 91 -5.07 -6.36 3.28
N GLU A 92 -4.72 -6.44 2.00
CA GLU A 92 -5.66 -6.26 0.89
C GLU A 92 -6.83 -7.25 0.97
N TYR A 93 -6.54 -8.54 1.22
CA TYR A 93 -7.57 -9.56 1.42
C TYR A 93 -8.42 -9.30 2.68
N VAL A 94 -7.82 -8.82 3.77
CA VAL A 94 -8.55 -8.48 4.99
C VAL A 94 -9.60 -7.40 4.72
N ILE A 95 -9.19 -6.32 4.04
CA ILE A 95 -10.10 -5.21 3.71
C ILE A 95 -11.24 -5.71 2.83
N HIS A 96 -10.91 -6.47 1.79
CA HIS A 96 -11.90 -7.06 0.89
C HIS A 96 -12.96 -7.89 1.63
N TYR A 97 -12.55 -8.81 2.52
CA TYR A 97 -13.51 -9.62 3.28
C TYR A 97 -14.39 -8.80 4.23
N LEU A 98 -13.87 -7.72 4.83
CA LEU A 98 -14.66 -6.87 5.72
C LEU A 98 -15.68 -6.04 4.94
N GLU A 99 -15.31 -5.53 3.76
CA GLU A 99 -16.24 -4.82 2.87
C GLU A 99 -17.37 -5.75 2.38
N GLU A 100 -17.05 -7.00 2.02
CA GLU A 100 -18.06 -8.00 1.65
C GLU A 100 -19.04 -8.28 2.80
N LEU A 101 -18.53 -8.45 4.02
CA LEU A 101 -19.37 -8.66 5.21
C LEU A 101 -20.30 -7.46 5.48
N GLU A 102 -19.80 -6.24 5.30
CA GLU A 102 -20.61 -5.03 5.46
C GLU A 102 -21.78 -5.00 4.47
N ILE A 103 -21.52 -5.34 3.20
CA ILE A 103 -22.54 -5.41 2.15
C ILE A 103 -23.60 -6.46 2.51
N LEU A 104 -23.18 -7.66 2.90
CA LEU A 104 -24.10 -8.75 3.26
C LEU A 104 -24.98 -8.39 4.46
N LEU A 105 -24.42 -7.70 5.47
CA LEU A 105 -25.19 -7.24 6.63
C LEU A 105 -26.26 -6.22 6.23
N LYS A 106 -25.90 -5.24 5.39
CA LYS A 106 -26.84 -4.24 4.87
C LYS A 106 -27.98 -4.88 4.07
N LEU A 107 -27.67 -5.85 3.22
CA LEU A 107 -28.68 -6.58 2.44
C LEU A 107 -29.64 -7.37 3.35
N LYS A 108 -29.11 -8.02 4.39
CA LYS A 108 -29.93 -8.77 5.34
C LYS A 108 -30.86 -7.87 6.17
N GLU A 109 -30.40 -6.68 6.55
CA GLU A 109 -31.27 -5.69 7.21
C GLU A 109 -32.40 -5.20 6.30
N MET A 110 -32.13 -5.04 5.00
CA MET A 110 -33.16 -4.67 4.01
C MET A 110 -34.21 -5.75 3.81
N GLU A 111 -33.82 -7.04 3.75
CA GLU A 111 -34.78 -8.15 3.65
C GLU A 111 -35.70 -8.27 4.87
N ILE A 112 -35.23 -7.90 6.06
CA ILE A 112 -36.04 -7.93 7.29
C ILE A 112 -37.09 -6.79 7.31
N LEU A 113 -36.91 -5.74 6.50
CA LEU A 113 -37.82 -4.59 6.43
C LEU A 113 -38.96 -4.74 5.39
N ILE A 114 -38.95 -5.78 4.57
CA ILE A 114 -39.95 -6.05 3.52
C ILE A 114 -40.91 -7.16 3.98
#